data_AF-A0A0N4X785-F1
#
_entry.id   AF-A0A0N4X785-F1
#
_cell.length_a   1.000
_cell.length_b   1.000
_cell.length_c   1.000
_cell.angle_alpha   90.00
_cell.angle_beta   90.00
_cell.angle_gamma   90.00
#
_symmetry.space_group_name_H-M   'P 1'
#
loop_
_entity.id
_entity.type
_entity.pdbx_description
1 polymer ?
#
loop_
_entity_poly.entity_id
_entity_poly.type
_entity_poly.pdbx_seq_one_letter_code
_entity_poly.pdbx_strand_id
1 'polypeptide(L)'
;MLSGVSCDGCLSGNFSGNRYKCLRCYDFDLCQACYLSNRFRPEGNDTTLTHSEDHPVNISSVDRFVVADAVYEGDNSKNYDACRIASFTCPYCGSNGFSLRSFASHILSIHAEPPVPRINVICPMCIACPEFDANREIDNLKTHWTAFHAWVFIYMLFCFFFVSTSME
;
A
#
# COMPACT_ATOMS: atom_id res chain seq x y z
N MET A 1 10.25 4.19 -14.70
CA MET A 1 11.33 3.96 -13.73
C MET A 1 11.01 4.75 -12.48
N LEU A 2 11.07 4.12 -11.31
CA LEU A 2 11.02 4.81 -10.02
C LEU A 2 12.45 5.18 -9.65
N SER A 3 12.90 6.36 -10.07
CA SER A 3 14.16 6.95 -9.59
C SER A 3 14.04 7.22 -8.09
N GLY A 4 14.93 6.64 -7.29
CA GLY A 4 15.03 6.94 -5.85
C GLY A 4 14.57 5.84 -4.89
N VAL A 5 14.48 4.58 -5.31
CA VAL A 5 14.19 3.45 -4.42
C VAL A 5 15.36 2.46 -4.40
N SER A 6 15.90 2.20 -3.22
CA SER A 6 16.90 1.18 -2.94
C SER A 6 16.31 0.07 -2.08
N CYS A 7 16.90 -1.13 -2.20
CA CYS A 7 16.59 -2.24 -1.29
C CYS A 7 17.47 -2.11 -0.04
N ASP A 8 16.89 -1.99 1.14
CA ASP A 8 17.66 -1.89 2.40
C ASP A 8 18.41 -3.20 2.72
N GLY A 9 17.91 -4.33 2.24
CA GLY A 9 18.51 -5.65 2.50
C GLY A 9 19.74 -5.98 1.66
N CYS A 10 19.95 -5.36 0.50
CA CYS A 10 21.13 -5.61 -0.36
C CYS A 10 21.75 -4.36 -0.97
N LEU A 11 21.25 -3.17 -0.58
CA LEU A 11 21.63 -1.85 -1.07
C LEU A 11 21.54 -1.64 -2.59
N SER A 12 20.97 -2.60 -3.32
CA SER A 12 20.79 -2.48 -4.76
C SER A 12 19.74 -1.42 -5.07
N GLY A 13 20.12 -0.43 -5.88
CA GLY A 13 19.18 0.53 -6.46
C GLY A 13 18.50 -0.03 -7.72
N ASN A 14 17.30 0.47 -8.01
CA ASN A 14 16.60 0.25 -9.29
C ASN A 14 16.44 -1.23 -9.69
N PHE A 15 16.05 -2.07 -8.72
CA PHE A 15 15.81 -3.49 -8.93
C PHE A 15 14.50 -3.76 -9.69
N SER A 16 14.45 -4.86 -10.43
CA SER A 16 13.25 -5.33 -11.15
C SER A 16 12.37 -6.24 -10.27
N GLY A 17 11.09 -6.38 -10.63
CA GLY A 17 10.15 -7.30 -9.98
C GLY A 17 9.19 -6.62 -8.99
N ASN A 18 9.01 -7.21 -7.81
CA ASN A 18 8.14 -6.65 -6.78
C ASN A 18 8.96 -5.91 -5.71
N ARG A 19 8.49 -4.71 -5.34
CA ARG A 19 9.00 -3.93 -4.21
C ARG A 19 8.09 -4.18 -2.99
N TYR A 20 8.70 -4.47 -1.85
CA TYR A 20 8.01 -4.73 -0.59
C TYR A 20 8.34 -3.60 0.38
N LYS A 21 7.38 -2.70 0.60
CA LYS A 21 7.54 -1.60 1.54
C LYS A 21 6.99 -1.98 2.90
N CYS A 22 7.78 -1.80 3.95
CA CYS A 22 7.30 -1.97 5.32
C CYS A 22 6.23 -0.92 5.63
N LEU A 23 5.14 -1.33 6.28
CA LEU A 23 4.07 -0.43 6.66
C LEU A 23 4.20 0.15 8.06
N ARG A 24 5.32 -0.11 8.75
CA ARG A 24 5.60 0.38 10.12
C ARG A 24 6.95 1.06 10.26
N CYS A 25 7.89 0.79 9.36
CA CYS A 25 9.21 1.40 9.37
C CYS A 25 9.27 2.53 8.36
N TYR A 26 9.83 3.66 8.77
CA TYR A 26 10.13 4.77 7.88
C TYR A 26 11.14 4.31 6.81
N ASP A 27 10.78 4.54 5.54
CA ASP A 27 11.64 4.32 4.37
C ASP A 27 12.28 2.92 4.24
N PHE A 28 11.64 1.87 4.78
CA PHE A 28 12.16 0.50 4.66
C PHE A 28 11.53 -0.25 3.49
N ASP A 29 12.35 -0.65 2.53
CA ASP A 29 12.00 -1.21 1.24
C ASP A 29 12.88 -2.42 0.88
N LEU A 30 12.25 -3.51 0.48
CA LEU A 30 12.93 -4.72 0.04
C LEU A 30 12.62 -5.04 -1.41
N CYS A 31 13.63 -5.51 -2.13
CA CYS A 31 13.41 -6.20 -3.40
C CYS A 31 12.84 -7.60 -3.16
N GLN A 32 12.19 -8.15 -4.19
CA GLN A 32 11.62 -9.49 -4.13
C GLN A 32 12.61 -10.56 -3.68
N ALA A 33 13.86 -10.51 -4.13
CA ALA A 33 14.88 -11.47 -3.72
C ALA A 33 15.20 -11.37 -2.22
N CYS A 34 15.30 -10.16 -1.66
CA CYS A 34 15.58 -9.96 -0.24
C CYS A 34 14.39 -10.33 0.63
N TYR A 35 13.18 -10.00 0.19
CA TYR A 35 11.95 -10.41 0.87
C TYR A 35 11.84 -11.94 0.95
N LEU A 36 12.05 -12.66 -0.17
CA LEU A 36 11.98 -14.12 -0.21
C LEU A 36 13.13 -14.83 0.53
N SER A 37 14.27 -14.15 0.70
CA SER A 37 15.44 -14.70 1.40
C SER A 37 15.50 -14.27 2.88
N ASN A 38 14.44 -13.65 3.42
CA ASN A 38 14.39 -13.08 4.76
C ASN A 38 15.57 -12.13 5.10
N ARG A 39 16.04 -11.34 4.13
CA ARG A 39 17.04 -10.29 4.35
C ARG A 39 16.39 -9.01 4.89
N PHE A 40 15.87 -9.08 6.12
CA PHE A 40 15.18 -7.98 6.81
C PHE A 40 16.10 -7.08 7.63
N ARG A 41 17.38 -7.43 7.74
CA ARG A 41 18.39 -6.57 8.37
C ARG A 41 19.08 -5.74 7.29
N PRO A 42 19.26 -4.43 7.50
CA PRO A 42 20.05 -3.61 6.60
C PRO A 42 21.47 -4.19 6.46
N GLU A 43 21.95 -4.37 5.23
CA GLU A 43 23.37 -4.63 5.00
C GLU A 43 24.12 -3.30 5.17
N GLY A 44 24.77 -3.09 6.32
CA GLY A 44 25.46 -1.83 6.61
C GLY A 44 25.72 -1.63 8.11
N ASN A 45 26.44 -0.56 8.47
CA ASN A 45 26.70 -0.18 9.86
C ASN A 45 25.60 0.69 10.48
N ASP A 46 24.51 0.95 9.74
CA ASP A 46 23.40 1.76 10.24
C ASP A 46 22.47 0.91 11.11
N THR A 47 22.73 0.95 12.42
CA THR A 47 21.97 0.25 13.45
C THR A 47 20.69 0.99 13.84
N THR A 48 20.39 2.14 13.23
CA THR A 48 19.22 2.97 13.59
C THR A 48 17.90 2.42 13.05
N LEU A 49 17.93 1.64 11.97
CA LEU A 49 16.75 1.00 11.38
C LEU A 49 16.58 -0.42 11.91
N THR A 50 15.92 -0.56 13.06
CA THR A 50 15.56 -1.88 13.60
C THR A 50 14.22 -2.33 12.99
N HIS A 51 14.27 -2.87 11.76
CA HIS A 51 13.11 -3.55 11.17
C HIS A 51 12.86 -4.89 11.88
N SER A 52 11.59 -5.22 12.16
CA SER A 52 11.17 -6.53 12.67
C SER A 52 10.55 -7.37 11.56
N GLU A 53 10.87 -8.66 11.49
CA GLU A 53 10.35 -9.58 10.47
C GLU A 53 8.81 -9.73 10.53
N ASP A 54 8.21 -9.46 11.69
CA ASP A 54 6.75 -9.49 11.90
C ASP A 54 6.02 -8.23 11.40
N HIS A 55 6.74 -7.24 10.86
CA HIS A 55 6.10 -6.05 10.34
C HIS A 55 5.38 -6.34 9.02
N PRO A 56 4.11 -5.89 8.88
CA PRO A 56 3.38 -6.07 7.64
C PRO A 56 4.00 -5.24 6.53
N VAL A 57 4.17 -5.86 5.37
CA VAL A 57 4.66 -5.21 4.16
C VAL A 57 3.54 -5.07 3.14
N ASN A 58 3.62 -4.04 2.32
CA ASN A 58 2.80 -3.93 1.13
C ASN A 58 3.64 -4.15 -0.12
N ILE A 59 3.10 -4.96 -1.03
CA ILE A 59 3.68 -5.18 -2.33
C ILE A 59 3.30 -4.03 -3.26
N SER A 60 4.30 -3.42 -3.88
CA SER A 60 4.14 -2.48 -4.99
C SER A 60 4.91 -3.05 -6.16
N SER A 61 4.22 -3.34 -7.27
CA SER A 61 4.91 -3.79 -8.46
C SER A 61 5.67 -2.62 -9.07
N VAL A 62 6.94 -2.81 -9.45
CA VAL A 62 7.61 -1.79 -10.30
C VAL A 62 7.04 -1.80 -11.71
N ASP A 63 6.33 -2.86 -12.10
CA ASP A 63 5.57 -2.94 -13.35
C ASP A 63 4.12 -2.50 -13.16
N ARG A 64 3.71 -1.48 -13.93
CA ARG A 64 2.38 -0.87 -13.90
C ARG A 64 1.31 -1.81 -14.47
N PHE A 65 1.71 -2.77 -15.30
CA PHE A 65 0.79 -3.61 -16.09
C PHE A 65 0.09 -4.70 -15.26
N VAL A 66 0.72 -5.17 -14.18
CA VAL A 66 0.20 -6.30 -13.35
C VAL A 66 -0.94 -5.87 -12.41
N VAL A 67 -1.12 -4.57 -12.17
CA VAL A 67 -2.12 -4.03 -11.23
C VAL A 67 -3.54 -4.02 -11.83
N ALA A 68 -3.64 -4.02 -13.17
CA ALA A 68 -4.89 -3.75 -13.88
C ALA A 68 -5.95 -4.85 -13.77
N ASP A 69 -5.58 -6.13 -13.80
CA ASP A 69 -6.57 -7.23 -13.91
C ASP A 69 -7.12 -7.70 -12.56
N ALA A 70 -6.32 -7.74 -11.50
CA ALA A 70 -6.73 -8.30 -10.20
C ALA A 70 -7.48 -7.30 -9.29
N VAL A 71 -7.20 -6.00 -9.40
CA VAL A 71 -7.81 -4.95 -8.54
C VAL A 71 -9.16 -4.47 -9.10
N TYR A 72 -9.32 -4.55 -10.42
CA TYR A 72 -10.42 -3.93 -11.16
C TYR A 72 -11.30 -4.94 -11.90
N GLU A 73 -11.29 -6.20 -11.48
CA GLU A 73 -12.20 -7.22 -12.02
C GLU A 73 -13.66 -6.75 -11.77
N GLY A 74 -14.31 -6.27 -12.84
CA GLY A 74 -15.67 -5.69 -12.81
C GLY A 74 -15.79 -4.17 -12.87
N ASP A 75 -14.70 -3.40 -13.02
CA ASP A 75 -14.75 -1.94 -13.24
C ASP A 75 -14.60 -1.58 -14.74
N ASN A 76 -15.69 -1.13 -15.36
CA ASN A 76 -15.73 -0.71 -16.76
C ASN A 76 -15.04 0.65 -17.02
N SER A 77 -14.65 1.39 -15.98
CA SER A 77 -14.07 2.74 -16.11
C SER A 77 -12.63 2.75 -16.61
N LYS A 78 -11.93 1.61 -16.49
CA LYS A 78 -10.56 1.44 -16.98
C LYS A 78 -9.58 2.52 -16.49
N ASN A 79 -9.76 3.05 -15.29
CA ASN A 79 -8.89 4.11 -14.76
C ASN A 79 -7.60 3.53 -14.16
N TYR A 80 -6.83 2.84 -15.01
CA TYR A 80 -5.67 1.99 -14.67
C TYR A 80 -4.37 2.78 -14.45
N ASP A 81 -4.38 4.10 -14.65
CA ASP A 81 -3.14 4.86 -14.76
C ASP A 81 -2.53 5.26 -13.41
N ALA A 82 -3.28 5.28 -12.30
CA ALA A 82 -2.81 5.92 -11.06
C ALA A 82 -2.23 4.97 -9.99
N CYS A 83 -2.72 3.75 -9.86
CA CYS A 83 -2.42 2.87 -8.72
C CYS A 83 -1.38 1.78 -9.07
N ARG A 84 -0.34 1.64 -8.25
CA ARG A 84 0.74 0.64 -8.44
C ARG A 84 0.66 -0.58 -7.51
N ILE A 85 -0.41 -0.70 -6.72
CA ILE A 85 -0.59 -1.78 -5.74
C ILE A 85 -1.73 -2.68 -6.18
N ALA A 86 -1.42 -3.97 -6.36
CA ALA A 86 -2.38 -5.01 -6.74
C ALA A 86 -3.16 -5.60 -5.56
N SER A 87 -2.68 -5.39 -4.33
CA SER A 87 -3.30 -5.94 -3.11
C SER A 87 -2.84 -5.13 -1.91
N PHE A 88 -3.80 -4.67 -1.10
CA PHE A 88 -3.53 -3.93 0.12
C PHE A 88 -3.29 -4.88 1.31
N THR A 89 -2.31 -4.54 2.13
CA THR A 89 -2.04 -5.15 3.43
C THR A 89 -2.40 -4.16 4.54
N CYS A 90 -3.09 -4.64 5.58
CA CYS A 90 -3.39 -3.83 6.76
C CYS A 90 -2.14 -3.65 7.63
N PRO A 91 -1.74 -2.41 7.94
CA PRO A 91 -0.54 -2.17 8.72
C PRO A 91 -0.70 -2.48 10.22
N TYR A 92 -1.95 -2.56 10.70
CA TYR A 92 -2.24 -2.89 12.09
C TYR A 92 -2.22 -4.40 12.33
N CYS A 93 -2.96 -5.19 11.52
CA CYS A 93 -3.13 -6.63 11.76
C CYS A 93 -2.41 -7.54 10.76
N GLY A 94 -1.83 -7.01 9.68
CA GLY A 94 -1.13 -7.80 8.65
C GLY A 94 -2.03 -8.61 7.72
N SER A 95 -3.36 -8.53 7.87
CA SER A 95 -4.30 -9.10 6.89
C SER A 95 -4.01 -8.51 5.50
N ASN A 96 -4.00 -9.33 4.46
CA ASN A 96 -3.62 -8.95 3.10
C ASN A 96 -4.64 -9.46 2.07
N GLY A 97 -4.40 -9.20 0.79
CA GLY A 97 -5.31 -9.61 -0.29
C GLY A 97 -6.51 -8.67 -0.45
N PHE A 98 -6.49 -7.50 0.18
CA PHE A 98 -7.61 -6.58 0.08
C PHE A 98 -7.60 -5.83 -1.24
N SER A 99 -8.76 -5.77 -1.91
CA SER A 99 -9.06 -4.71 -2.89
C SER A 99 -9.23 -3.37 -2.18
N LEU A 100 -9.18 -2.26 -2.92
CA LEU A 100 -9.38 -0.92 -2.36
C LEU A 100 -10.67 -0.81 -1.52
N ARG A 101 -11.78 -1.36 -2.03
CA ARG A 101 -13.08 -1.33 -1.35
C ARG A 101 -13.08 -2.15 -0.08
N SER A 102 -12.58 -3.39 -0.14
CA SER A 102 -12.50 -4.27 1.03
C SER A 102 -11.54 -3.73 2.09
N PHE A 103 -10.45 -3.08 1.67
CA PHE A 103 -9.49 -2.45 2.56
C PHE A 103 -10.14 -1.30 3.32
N ALA A 104 -10.80 -0.38 2.62
CA ALA A 104 -11.55 0.71 3.25
C ALA A 104 -12.58 0.17 4.27
N SER A 105 -13.38 -0.83 3.87
CA SER A 105 -14.35 -1.45 4.78
C SER A 105 -13.69 -2.06 6.01
N HIS A 106 -12.57 -2.77 5.84
CA HIS A 106 -11.81 -3.38 6.92
C HIS A 106 -11.30 -2.34 7.92
N ILE A 107 -10.63 -1.28 7.46
CA ILE A 107 -10.08 -0.25 8.36
C ILE A 107 -11.21 0.47 9.12
N LEU A 108 -12.31 0.80 8.44
CA LEU A 108 -13.42 1.55 9.04
C LEU A 108 -14.24 0.73 10.04
N SER A 109 -14.34 -0.59 9.87
CA SER A 109 -15.15 -1.48 10.71
C SER A 109 -14.37 -2.21 11.80
N ILE A 110 -13.17 -2.72 11.49
CA ILE A 110 -12.34 -3.50 12.42
C ILE A 110 -11.40 -2.61 13.23
N HIS A 111 -10.85 -1.58 12.60
CA HIS A 111 -9.88 -0.64 13.20
C HIS A 111 -10.50 0.73 13.41
N ALA A 112 -11.64 0.77 14.10
CA ALA A 112 -12.35 2.01 14.41
C ALA A 112 -11.51 2.97 15.28
N GLU A 113 -10.60 2.42 16.09
CA GLU A 113 -9.60 3.12 16.90
C GLU A 113 -8.21 2.53 16.66
N PRO A 114 -7.12 3.31 16.85
CA PRO A 114 -5.76 2.79 16.78
C PRO A 114 -5.52 1.68 17.81
N PRO A 115 -4.65 0.69 17.50
CA PRO A 115 -4.30 -0.36 18.45
C PRO A 115 -3.63 0.22 19.71
N VAL A 116 -3.67 -0.55 20.80
CA VAL A 116 -2.98 -0.27 22.06
C VAL A 116 -1.91 -1.36 22.26
N PRO A 117 -0.62 -1.02 22.42
CA PRO A 117 -0.05 0.33 22.38
C PRO A 117 -0.15 0.98 20.99
N ARG A 118 -0.16 2.32 20.96
CA ARG A 118 -0.21 3.08 19.71
C ARG A 118 1.02 2.77 18.87
N ILE A 119 0.80 2.53 17.58
CA ILE A 119 1.85 2.36 16.58
C ILE A 119 1.58 3.29 15.41
N ASN A 120 2.64 3.95 14.94
CA ASN A 120 2.60 4.68 13.67
C ASN A 120 2.64 3.67 12.53
N VAL A 121 1.90 3.99 11.47
CA VAL A 121 1.80 3.16 10.27
C VAL A 121 1.93 4.00 9.02
N ILE A 122 2.28 3.35 7.91
CA ILE A 122 2.28 3.96 6.59
C ILE A 122 1.02 3.50 5.85
N CYS A 123 0.34 4.42 5.17
CA CYS A 123 -0.85 4.10 4.39
C CYS A 123 -0.44 3.41 3.08
N PRO A 124 -0.92 2.18 2.80
CA PRO A 124 -0.56 1.52 1.56
C PRO A 124 -1.08 2.22 0.31
N MET A 125 -2.15 3.02 0.40
CA MET A 125 -2.61 3.86 -0.72
C MET A 125 -1.64 4.99 -1.05
N CYS A 126 -1.02 5.60 -0.04
CA CYS A 126 0.01 6.62 -0.26
C CYS A 126 1.29 6.03 -0.86
N ILE A 127 1.58 4.75 -0.58
CA ILE A 127 2.65 4.01 -1.25
C ILE A 127 2.32 3.77 -2.73
N ALA A 128 1.03 3.53 -3.04
CA ALA A 128 0.59 3.14 -4.37
C ALA A 128 0.57 4.29 -5.38
N CYS A 129 0.31 5.50 -4.90
CA CYS A 129 0.07 6.67 -5.74
C CYS A 129 1.23 7.67 -5.63
N PRO A 130 1.85 8.08 -6.75
CA PRO A 130 3.00 8.98 -6.74
C PRO A 130 2.68 10.41 -6.29
N GLU A 131 1.41 10.78 -6.22
CA GLU A 131 0.96 12.11 -5.76
C GLU A 131 1.06 12.29 -4.25
N PHE A 132 1.20 11.18 -3.50
CA PHE A 132 1.24 11.19 -2.05
C PHE A 132 2.63 10.84 -1.53
N ASP A 133 2.92 11.32 -0.31
CA ASP A 133 4.13 10.93 0.41
C ASP A 133 4.01 9.47 0.89
N ALA A 134 4.76 8.58 0.23
CA ALA A 134 4.81 7.16 0.51
C ALA A 134 5.48 6.80 1.85
N ASN A 135 6.14 7.76 2.51
CA ASN A 135 6.82 7.58 3.79
C ASN A 135 6.10 8.27 4.96
N ARG A 136 4.94 8.89 4.71
CA ARG A 136 4.18 9.58 5.75
C ARG A 136 3.75 8.62 6.87
N GLU A 137 4.26 8.88 8.06
CA GLU A 137 3.81 8.23 9.28
C GLU A 137 2.42 8.74 9.70
N ILE A 138 1.55 7.80 10.03
CA ILE A 138 0.16 8.05 10.40
C ILE A 138 -0.13 7.34 11.73
N ASP A 139 -0.63 8.09 12.69
CA ASP A 139 -1.00 7.61 14.03
C ASP A 139 -2.43 7.03 14.07
N ASN A 140 -3.31 7.49 13.19
CA ASN A 140 -4.68 6.99 13.01
C ASN A 140 -5.05 6.84 11.54
N LEU A 141 -4.98 5.59 11.05
CA LEU A 141 -5.23 5.26 9.65
C LEU A 141 -6.66 5.55 9.22
N LYS A 142 -7.65 5.34 10.09
CA LYS A 142 -9.06 5.61 9.78
C LYS A 142 -9.28 7.10 9.52
N THR A 143 -8.83 7.95 10.44
CA THR A 143 -8.97 9.41 10.30
C THR A 143 -8.27 9.90 9.04
N HIS A 144 -7.04 9.44 8.79
CA HIS A 144 -6.31 9.73 7.56
C HIS A 144 -7.09 9.30 6.31
N TRP A 145 -7.59 8.06 6.29
CA TRP A 145 -8.35 7.54 5.16
C TRP A 145 -9.58 8.38 4.85
N THR A 146 -10.36 8.74 5.88
CA THR A 146 -11.56 9.55 5.70
C THR A 146 -11.27 10.99 5.26
N ALA A 147 -10.11 11.54 5.63
CA ALA A 147 -9.74 12.91 5.27
C ALA A 147 -9.16 13.02 3.86
N PHE A 148 -8.31 12.05 3.46
CA PHE A 148 -7.52 12.14 2.23
C PHE A 148 -8.00 11.22 1.10
N HIS A 149 -8.68 10.10 1.42
CA HIS A 149 -9.03 9.06 0.43
C HIS A 149 -10.54 8.83 0.29
N ALA A 150 -11.39 9.44 1.12
CA ALA A 150 -12.85 9.30 1.03
C ALA A 150 -13.43 9.73 -0.34
N TRP A 151 -12.80 10.70 -1.00
CA TRP A 151 -13.22 11.16 -2.34
C TRP A 151 -12.99 10.12 -3.43
N VAL A 152 -11.95 9.29 -3.30
CA VAL A 152 -11.74 8.15 -4.23
C VAL A 152 -12.92 7.19 -4.14
N PHE A 153 -13.48 7.00 -2.94
CA PHE A 153 -14.69 6.22 -2.71
C PHE A 153 -15.93 6.84 -3.36
N ILE A 154 -16.07 8.17 -3.28
CA ILE A 154 -17.18 8.93 -3.88
C ILE A 154 -17.13 8.84 -5.40
N TYR A 155 -15.96 9.04 -6.03
CA TYR A 155 -15.81 8.91 -7.48
C TYR A 155 -16.16 7.50 -7.99
N MET A 156 -15.80 6.44 -7.25
CA MET A 156 -16.20 5.07 -7.62
C MET A 156 -17.69 4.78 -7.40
N LEU A 157 -18.33 5.40 -6.39
CA LEU A 157 -19.78 5.32 -6.15
C LEU A 157 -20.60 6.02 -7.24
N PHE A 158 -20.14 7.18 -7.76
CA PHE A 158 -20.84 7.90 -8.83
C PHE A 158 -20.83 7.14 -10.17
N CYS A 159 -19.79 6.35 -10.46
CA CYS A 159 -19.79 5.45 -11.63
C CYS A 159 -20.89 4.38 -11.55
N PHE A 160 -21.32 3.95 -10.36
CA PHE A 160 -22.44 2.99 -10.21
C PHE A 160 -23.81 3.61 -10.44
N PHE A 161 -24.00 4.90 -10.12
CA PHE A 161 -25.30 5.56 -10.30
C PHE A 161 -25.61 5.89 -11.77
N PHE A 162 -24.60 6.18 -12.61
CA PHE A 162 -24.84 6.46 -14.04
C PHE A 162 -25.09 5.21 -14.90
N VAL A 163 -24.61 4.03 -14.50
CA VAL A 163 -24.91 2.78 -15.21
C VAL A 163 -26.34 2.31 -14.93
N SER A 164 -26.90 2.65 -13.76
CA SER A 164 -28.25 2.23 -13.36
C SER A 164 -29.37 3.05 -14.02
N THR A 165 -29.09 4.28 -14.48
CA THR A 165 -30.07 5.17 -15.12
C THR A 165 -29.97 5.21 -16.64
N SER A 166 -29.17 4.34 -17.25
CA SER A 166 -29.02 4.23 -18.72
C SER A 166 -29.71 2.98 -19.29
N MET A 167 -30.51 2.28 -18.49
CA MET A 167 -31.30 1.10 -18.90
C MET A 167 -32.82 1.29 -18.70
N GLU A 168 -33.31 2.51 -18.89
CA GLU A 168 -34.73 2.77 -19.18
C GLU A 168 -34.87 3.60 -20.47
#